data_AF-A0A7D5MII0-F1
#
_entry.id   AF-A0A7D5MII0-F1
#
_cell.length_a   1.000
_cell.length_b   1.000
_cell.length_c   1.000
_cell.angle_alpha   90.00
_cell.angle_beta   90.00
_cell.angle_gamma   90.00
#
_symmetry.space_group_name_H-M   'P 1'
#
loop_
_entity.id
_entity.type
_entity.pdbx_description
1 polymer ?
#
loop_
_entity_poly.entity_id
_entity_poly.type
_entity_poly.pdbx_seq_one_letter_code
_entity_poly.pdbx_strand_id
1 'polypeptide(L)'
;MRTVLSLVVLCLPCWLSMTVLHPFHVSNTEFNYNATDKNLEVSCRIFTDDFEKALGMYFKEKADFTDKNCPGKWKLWFGII
;
A
#
# COMPACT_ATOMS: atom_id res chain seq x y z
N MET A 1 40.99 26.79 16.91
CA MET A 1 40.65 26.33 15.55
C MET A 1 40.38 24.83 15.47
N ARG A 2 41.18 23.97 16.14
CA ARG A 2 41.00 22.50 16.14
C ARG A 2 39.74 22.00 16.90
N THR A 3 39.32 22.67 17.97
CA THR A 3 38.16 22.26 18.79
C THR A 3 36.81 22.53 18.11
N VAL A 4 36.71 23.63 17.37
CA VAL A 4 35.51 23.96 16.56
C VAL A 4 35.38 22.99 15.38
N LEU A 5 36.50 22.64 14.73
CA LEU A 5 36.52 21.65 13.65
C LEU A 5 36.10 20.25 14.14
N SER A 6 36.53 19.87 15.36
CA SER A 6 36.12 18.59 15.98
C SER A 6 34.63 18.54 16.32
N LEU A 7 34.03 19.64 16.76
CA LEU A 7 32.59 19.73 17.04
C LEU A 7 31.75 19.67 15.75
N VAL A 8 32.21 20.31 14.68
CA VAL A 8 31.54 20.26 13.37
C VAL A 8 31.58 18.85 12.77
N VAL A 9 32.71 18.15 12.87
CA VAL A 9 32.89 16.77 12.38
C VAL A 9 32.07 15.75 13.19
N LEU A 10 31.84 15.99 14.48
CA LEU A 10 31.01 15.11 15.33
C LEU A 10 29.51 15.33 15.12
N CYS A 11 29.09 16.56 14.76
CA CYS A 11 27.69 16.91 14.51
C CYS A 11 27.23 16.60 13.07
N LEU A 12 28.12 16.60 12.08
CA LEU A 12 27.81 16.30 10.68
C LEU A 12 27.19 14.89 10.43
N PRO A 13 27.66 13.79 11.05
CA PRO A 13 27.06 12.47 10.83
C PRO A 13 25.76 12.22 11.63
N CYS A 14 25.43 13.09 12.60
CA CYS A 14 24.20 12.95 13.39
C CYS A 14 22.94 13.34 12.60
N TRP A 15 23.09 14.20 11.57
CA TRP A 15 21.96 14.65 10.76
C TRP A 15 21.46 13.58 9.76
N LEU A 16 22.27 12.56 9.44
CA LEU A 16 21.95 11.61 8.36
C LEU A 16 21.11 10.40 8.78
N SER A 17 20.82 10.20 10.07
CA SER A 17 20.34 8.90 10.57
C SER A 17 18.82 8.76 10.74
N MET A 18 17.97 9.58 10.10
CA MET A 18 16.52 9.56 10.35
C MET A 18 15.64 9.51 9.08
N THR A 19 15.98 8.66 8.11
CA THR A 19 15.05 8.30 7.03
C THR A 19 14.47 6.90 7.28
N VAL A 20 13.44 6.83 8.12
CA VAL A 20 12.64 5.62 8.28
C VAL A 20 11.86 5.40 6.98
N LEU A 21 12.27 4.43 6.17
CA LEU A 21 11.54 3.96 4.99
C LEU A 21 10.21 3.34 5.43
N HIS A 22 9.10 4.05 5.24
CA HIS A 22 7.76 3.50 5.43
C HIS A 22 7.25 2.89 4.11
N PRO A 23 6.63 1.69 4.12
CA PRO A 23 6.03 1.12 2.94
C PRO A 23 4.89 2.02 2.44
N PHE A 24 4.99 2.49 1.20
CA PHE A 24 4.02 3.36 0.58
C PHE A 24 3.06 2.53 -0.26
N HIS A 25 1.79 2.56 0.12
CA HIS A 25 0.70 1.85 -0.54
C HIS A 25 -0.25 2.91 -1.11
N VAL A 26 -0.48 2.89 -2.42
CA VAL A 26 -1.35 3.86 -3.11
C VAL A 26 -2.57 3.12 -3.59
N SER A 27 -3.74 3.76 -3.52
CA SER A 27 -4.92 3.30 -4.26
C SER A 27 -5.65 4.52 -4.81
N ASN A 28 -6.34 4.36 -5.93
CA ASN A 28 -7.12 5.46 -6.52
C ASN A 28 -8.60 5.21 -6.25
N THR A 29 -9.26 6.19 -5.64
CA THR A 29 -10.72 6.17 -5.46
C THR A 29 -11.32 7.32 -6.24
N GLU A 30 -12.19 7.01 -7.20
CA GLU A 30 -12.90 7.97 -8.03
C GLU A 30 -14.37 8.03 -7.57
N PHE A 31 -14.86 9.24 -7.34
CA PHE A 31 -16.26 9.51 -6.97
C PHE A 31 -16.95 10.19 -8.14
N ASN A 32 -18.00 9.58 -8.67
CA ASN A 32 -18.86 10.17 -9.68
C ASN A 32 -20.26 10.36 -9.09
N TYR A 33 -20.69 11.61 -8.94
CA TYR A 33 -22.01 11.94 -8.45
C TYR A 33 -22.87 12.46 -9.61
N ASN A 34 -23.90 11.71 -9.95
CA ASN A 34 -24.89 12.13 -10.93
C ASN A 34 -26.03 12.88 -10.21
N ALA A 35 -26.00 14.21 -10.28
CA ALA A 35 -26.99 15.08 -9.63
C ALA A 35 -28.42 14.92 -10.17
N THR A 36 -28.57 14.43 -11.41
CA THR A 36 -29.87 14.24 -12.05
C THR A 36 -30.56 12.98 -11.53
N ASP A 37 -29.80 11.91 -11.36
CA ASP A 37 -30.32 10.60 -10.91
C ASP A 37 -30.19 10.40 -9.39
N LYS A 38 -29.52 11.33 -8.68
CA LYS A 38 -29.13 11.21 -7.26
C LYS A 38 -28.36 9.92 -6.95
N ASN A 39 -27.68 9.39 -7.95
CA ASN A 39 -26.85 8.19 -7.82
C ASN A 39 -25.39 8.60 -7.60
N LEU A 40 -24.77 7.96 -6.61
CA LEU A 40 -23.36 8.11 -6.29
C LEU A 40 -22.64 6.83 -6.71
N GLU A 41 -21.82 6.93 -7.73
CA GLU A 41 -20.97 5.86 -8.20
C GLU A 41 -19.58 6.03 -7.59
N VAL A 42 -19.09 4.98 -6.94
CA VAL A 42 -17.76 4.96 -6.33
C VAL A 42 -16.95 3.86 -6.99
N SER A 43 -15.87 4.25 -7.66
CA SER A 43 -14.95 3.33 -8.31
C SER A 43 -13.62 3.31 -7.54
N CYS A 44 -13.34 2.19 -6.86
CA CYS A 44 -12.09 1.99 -6.13
C CYS A 44 -11.15 1.11 -6.96
N ARG A 45 -10.00 1.63 -7.38
CA ARG A 45 -8.92 0.86 -8.00
C ARG A 45 -7.85 0.57 -6.96
N ILE A 46 -7.81 -0.68 -6.50
CA ILE A 46 -6.86 -1.18 -5.51
C ILE A 46 -5.81 -2.02 -6.24
N PHE A 47 -4.54 -1.88 -5.85
CA PHE A 47 -3.47 -2.72 -6.42
C PHE A 47 -3.55 -4.13 -5.84
N THR A 48 -3.35 -5.12 -6.72
CA THR A 48 -3.50 -6.53 -6.38
C THR A 48 -2.51 -6.97 -5.29
N ASP A 49 -1.28 -6.46 -5.30
CA ASP A 49 -0.23 -6.78 -4.31
C ASP A 49 -0.65 -6.44 -2.86
N ASP A 50 -1.19 -5.23 -2.67
CA ASP A 50 -1.66 -4.77 -1.35
C ASP A 50 -2.87 -5.57 -0.87
N PHE A 51 -3.71 -5.98 -1.81
CA PHE A 51 -4.87 -6.81 -1.52
C PHE A 51 -4.48 -8.24 -1.12
N GLU A 52 -3.53 -8.85 -1.81
CA GLU A 52 -2.97 -10.16 -1.47
C GLU A 52 -2.34 -10.16 -0.08
N LYS A 53 -1.56 -9.13 0.25
CA LYS A 53 -0.95 -8.95 1.56
C LYS A 53 -2.00 -8.79 2.66
N ALA A 54 -3.04 -8.00 2.42
CA ALA A 54 -4.16 -7.86 3.35
C ALA A 54 -4.88 -9.20 3.55
N LEU A 55 -5.23 -9.92 2.48
CA LEU A 55 -5.87 -11.23 2.56
C LEU A 55 -5.00 -12.24 3.32
N GLY A 56 -3.70 -12.26 3.08
CA GLY A 56 -2.75 -13.11 3.80
C GLY A 56 -2.73 -12.84 5.31
N MET A 57 -2.88 -11.58 5.73
CA MET A 57 -2.98 -11.21 7.15
C MET A 57 -4.29 -11.65 7.78
N TYR A 58 -5.43 -11.45 7.11
CA TYR A 58 -6.76 -11.73 7.67
C TYR A 58 -7.11 -13.22 7.64
N PHE A 59 -6.81 -13.91 6.53
CA PHE A 59 -7.23 -15.29 6.28
C PHE A 59 -6.12 -16.31 6.52
N LYS A 60 -4.88 -15.87 6.79
CA LYS A 60 -3.69 -16.73 6.99
C LYS A 60 -3.43 -17.71 5.83
N GLU A 61 -3.97 -17.40 4.66
CA GLU A 61 -3.85 -18.19 3.44
C GLU A 61 -3.20 -17.33 2.36
N LYS A 62 -2.28 -17.90 1.58
CA LYS A 62 -1.61 -17.17 0.51
C LYS A 62 -2.59 -16.98 -0.65
N ALA A 63 -3.21 -15.81 -0.72
CA ALA A 63 -3.93 -15.36 -1.89
C ALA A 63 -2.87 -14.87 -2.90
N ASP A 64 -2.64 -15.64 -3.96
CA ASP A 64 -1.80 -15.27 -5.09
C ASP A 64 -2.71 -15.32 -6.32
N PHE A 65 -3.03 -14.16 -6.90
CA PHE A 65 -3.93 -14.06 -8.05
C PHE A 65 -3.20 -14.29 -9.38
N THR A 66 -1.87 -14.40 -9.35
CA THR A 66 -1.04 -14.68 -10.53
C THR A 66 -0.81 -16.18 -10.73
N ASP A 67 -0.85 -16.96 -9.64
CA ASP A 67 -0.75 -18.42 -9.70
C ASP A 67 -2.05 -19.08 -10.18
N LYS A 68 -1.92 -19.95 -11.19
CA LYS A 68 -3.04 -20.76 -11.72
C LYS A 68 -3.53 -21.81 -10.74
N ASN A 69 -2.75 -22.13 -9.70
CA ASN A 69 -3.10 -23.08 -8.64
C ASN A 69 -3.72 -22.42 -7.39
N CYS A 70 -4.17 -21.17 -7.48
CA CYS A 70 -4.85 -20.47 -6.40
C CYS A 70 -6.04 -21.31 -5.87
N PRO A 71 -6.17 -21.51 -4.53
CA PRO A 71 -7.25 -22.29 -3.94
C PRO A 71 -8.58 -21.69 -4.39
N GLY A 72 -9.38 -22.50 -5.10
CA GLY A 72 -10.56 -22.07 -5.88
C GLY A 72 -11.69 -21.40 -5.08
N LYS A 73 -11.52 -21.22 -3.77
CA LYS A 73 -12.44 -20.51 -2.88
C LYS A 73 -12.56 -19.03 -3.22
N TRP A 74 -11.46 -18.38 -3.62
CA TRP A 74 -11.42 -16.95 -3.93
C TRP A 74 -11.93 -16.63 -5.34
N LYS A 75 -11.74 -17.56 -6.28
CA LYS A 75 -12.18 -17.41 -7.67
C LYS A 75 -13.71 -17.37 -7.81
N LEU A 76 -14.44 -18.06 -6.93
CA LEU A 76 -15.90 -18.10 -6.93
C LEU A 76 -16.53 -16.84 -6.33
N TRP A 77 -15.86 -16.19 -5.37
CA TRP A 77 -16.38 -14.98 -4.70
C TRP A 77 -16.15 -13.71 -5.52
N PHE A 78 -15.01 -13.61 -6.22
CA PHE A 78 -14.68 -12.46 -7.08
C PHE A 78 -15.13 -12.62 -8.53
N GLY A 79 -15.54 -13.80 -8.97
CA GLY A 79 -16.04 -14.05 -10.33
C GLY A 79 -17.53 -13.74 -10.55
N ILE A 80 -18.21 -13.16 -9.54
CA ILE A 80 -19.62 -12.76 -9.59
C ILE A 80 -19.80 -11.24 -9.71
N ILE A 81 -18.71 -10.47 -9.61
CA ILE A 81 -18.67 -9.05 -9.99
C ILE A 81 -18.32 -8.92 -11.47
#